data_AF-A0A4Q3T956-F1
#
_entry.id   AF-A0A4Q3T956-F1
#
_cell.length_a   1.000
_cell.length_b   1.000
_cell.length_c   1.000
_cell.angle_alpha   90.00
_cell.angle_beta   90.00
_cell.angle_gamma   90.00
#
_symmetry.space_group_name_H-M   'P 1'
#
loop_
_entity.id
_entity.type
_entity.pdbx_description
1 polymer ?
#
loop_
_entity_poly.entity_id
_entity_poly.type
_entity_poly.pdbx_seq_one_letter_code
_entity_poly.pdbx_strand_id
1 'polypeptide(L)'
;MRGATGAADATCHDLRRTGSTIMTSERLGISPFTRSQVLGHGTDTGGGAAVSSAHYDVNLYLAEKRKALEAWEILLLEIVGERTEV
;
A
#
# COMPACT_ATOMS: atom_id res chain seq x y z
N MET A 1 -1.53 21.96 8.20
CA MET A 1 -2.93 21.70 7.84
C MET A 1 -3.52 20.79 8.91
N ARG A 2 -4.37 21.30 9.82
CA ARG A 2 -5.18 20.48 10.73
C ARG A 2 -6.49 20.20 10.02
N GLY A 3 -6.82 18.92 9.79
CA GLY A 3 -7.90 18.48 8.90
C GLY A 3 -9.20 18.17 9.66
N ALA A 4 -10.32 18.53 9.05
CA ALA A 4 -11.69 18.42 9.54
C ALA A 4 -12.27 16.99 9.51
N THR A 5 -11.53 16.02 10.06
CA THR A 5 -12.08 14.70 10.41
C THR A 5 -12.25 14.68 11.94
N GLY A 6 -13.23 13.96 12.48
CA GLY A 6 -13.41 13.83 13.94
C GLY A 6 -12.20 13.24 14.70
N ALA A 7 -11.11 12.92 13.99
CA ALA A 7 -9.81 12.57 14.52
C ALA A 7 -8.94 13.83 14.60
N ALA A 8 -8.97 14.49 15.76
CA ALA A 8 -8.39 15.83 16.02
C ALA A 8 -6.91 16.02 15.63
N ASP A 9 -6.15 14.94 15.41
CA ASP A 9 -4.72 14.96 15.07
C ASP A 9 -4.33 14.03 13.91
N ALA A 10 -5.28 13.64 13.04
CA ALA A 10 -4.95 12.85 11.87
C ALA A 10 -4.06 13.63 10.89
N THR A 11 -2.94 13.03 10.47
CA THR A 11 -2.01 13.59 9.49
C THR A 11 -1.93 12.76 8.21
N CYS A 12 -1.33 13.31 7.15
CA CYS A 12 -1.06 12.53 5.93
C CYS A 12 -0.21 11.28 6.19
N HIS A 13 0.62 11.29 7.24
CA HIS A 13 1.42 10.13 7.62
C HIS A 13 0.55 8.98 8.16
N ASP A 14 -0.53 9.31 8.86
CA ASP A 14 -1.47 8.32 9.37
C ASP A 14 -2.26 7.68 8.23
N LEU A 15 -2.61 8.46 7.18
CA LEU A 15 -3.18 7.90 5.96
C LEU A 15 -2.23 6.90 5.29
N ARG A 16 -0.94 7.24 5.18
CA ARG A 16 0.09 6.34 4.63
C ARG A 16 0.20 5.05 5.45
N ARG A 17 0.18 5.15 6.79
CA ARG A 17 0.22 3.99 7.70
C ARG A 17 -1.02 3.12 7.56
N THR A 18 -2.21 3.73 7.51
CA THR A 18 -3.47 3.01 7.31
C THR A 18 -3.44 2.20 6.01
N GLY A 19 -3.06 2.82 4.89
CA GLY A 19 -2.93 2.11 3.61
C GLY A 19 -1.89 0.97 3.68
N SER A 20 -0.73 1.23 4.28
CA SER A 20 0.31 0.22 4.49
C SER A 20 -0.18 -1.00 5.29
N THR A 21 -0.92 -0.78 6.36
CA THR A 21 -1.46 -1.84 7.22
C THR A 21 -2.53 -2.65 6.49
N ILE A 22 -3.45 -1.97 5.80
CA ILE A 22 -4.58 -2.64 5.13
C ILE A 22 -4.12 -3.45 3.92
N MET A 23 -3.14 -2.95 3.13
CA MET A 23 -2.59 -3.70 2.00
C MET A 23 -2.13 -5.10 2.38
N THR A 24 -1.43 -5.26 3.51
CA THR A 24 -0.96 -6.58 3.96
C THR A 24 -1.96 -7.34 4.84
N SER A 25 -3.12 -6.76 5.12
CA SER A 25 -4.16 -7.43 5.91
C SER A 25 -4.85 -8.52 5.09
N GLU A 26 -5.55 -9.43 5.75
CA GLU A 26 -6.32 -10.50 5.09
C GLU A 26 -7.38 -9.98 4.11
N ARG A 27 -7.81 -8.71 4.25
CA ARG A 27 -8.77 -8.08 3.32
C ARG A 27 -8.21 -7.92 1.91
N LEU A 28 -6.91 -7.63 1.78
CA LEU A 28 -6.27 -7.37 0.48
C LEU A 28 -5.14 -8.34 0.13
N GLY A 29 -4.49 -8.95 1.12
CA GLY A 29 -3.48 -10.00 0.91
C GLY A 29 -2.26 -9.59 0.08
N ILE A 30 -1.98 -8.29 -0.05
CA ILE A 30 -0.86 -7.80 -0.85
C ILE A 30 0.45 -8.18 -0.17
N SER A 31 1.39 -8.73 -0.95
CA SER A 31 2.72 -9.08 -0.45
C SER A 31 3.42 -7.89 0.23
N PRO A 32 4.10 -8.09 1.38
CA PRO A 32 4.92 -7.07 2.02
C PRO A 32 5.92 -6.41 1.07
N PHE A 33 6.46 -7.17 0.11
CA PHE A 33 7.37 -6.70 -0.93
C PHE A 33 6.68 -5.69 -1.86
N THR A 34 5.54 -6.06 -2.45
CA THR A 34 4.76 -5.17 -3.33
C THR A 34 4.32 -3.90 -2.60
N ARG A 35 3.86 -4.01 -1.35
CA ARG A 35 3.56 -2.85 -0.50
C ARG A 35 4.79 -1.95 -0.34
N SER A 36 5.98 -2.50 -0.11
CA SER A 36 7.22 -1.71 -0.02
C SER A 36 7.52 -0.94 -1.31
N GLN A 37 7.33 -1.58 -2.46
CA GLN A 37 7.49 -0.95 -3.78
C GLN A 37 6.46 0.18 -4.02
N VAL A 38 5.23 0.03 -3.51
CA VAL A 38 4.21 1.10 -3.51
C VAL A 38 4.65 2.27 -2.63
N LEU A 39 5.17 2.00 -1.44
CA LEU A 39 5.64 3.01 -0.48
C LEU A 39 6.97 3.68 -0.88
N GLY A 40 7.62 3.21 -1.94
CA GLY A 40 8.90 3.74 -2.42
C GLY A 40 10.07 3.44 -1.47
N HIS A 41 9.99 2.37 -0.69
CA HIS A 41 11.08 1.98 0.20
C HIS A 41 12.24 1.37 -0.60
N GLY A 42 13.36 2.08 -0.71
CA GLY A 42 14.55 1.63 -1.44
C GLY A 42 15.41 0.59 -0.71
N THR A 43 15.09 0.26 0.54
CA THR A 43 15.87 -0.67 1.37
C THR A 43 15.27 -2.07 1.46
N ASP A 44 14.09 -2.30 0.88
CA ASP A 44 13.44 -3.60 0.90
C ASP A 44 13.90 -4.45 -0.29
N THR A 45 15.04 -5.13 -0.10
CA THR A 45 15.72 -5.91 -1.13
C THR A 45 15.19 -7.35 -1.22
N GLY A 46 13.95 -7.63 -0.80
CA GLY A 46 13.40 -8.99 -0.84
C GLY A 46 13.97 -9.94 0.23
N GLY A 47 14.50 -9.40 1.33
CA GLY A 47 15.00 -10.19 2.46
C GLY A 47 16.12 -11.16 2.08
N GLY A 48 15.87 -12.48 2.22
CA GLY A 48 16.82 -13.53 1.86
C GLY A 48 17.21 -13.59 0.38
N ALA A 49 16.51 -12.85 -0.48
CA ALA A 49 16.81 -12.71 -1.91
C ALA A 49 17.52 -11.41 -2.27
N ALA A 50 18.18 -10.74 -1.32
CA ALA A 50 18.86 -9.44 -1.51
C ALA A 50 19.77 -9.37 -2.74
N VAL A 51 20.59 -10.39 -2.97
CA VAL A 51 21.50 -10.45 -4.13
C VAL A 51 20.70 -10.48 -5.44
N SER A 52 19.63 -11.28 -5.49
CA SER A 52 18.78 -11.39 -6.67
C SER A 52 18.02 -10.09 -6.93
N SER A 53 17.48 -9.46 -5.90
CA SER A 53 16.81 -8.16 -6.01
C SER A 53 17.75 -7.05 -6.48
N ALA A 54 19.01 -7.06 -6.03
CA ALA A 54 19.99 -6.04 -6.41
C ALA A 54 20.53 -6.17 -7.84
N HIS A 55 20.66 -7.41 -8.34
CA HIS A 55 21.38 -7.66 -9.61
C HIS A 55 20.52 -8.22 -10.74
N TYR A 56 19.46 -8.96 -10.42
CA TYR A 56 18.66 -9.67 -11.42
C TYR A 56 17.23 -9.10 -11.52
N ASP A 57 16.67 -8.63 -10.42
CA ASP A 57 15.29 -8.18 -10.36
C ASP A 57 15.19 -6.65 -10.24
N VAL A 58 15.61 -5.98 -11.31
CA VAL A 58 15.59 -4.51 -11.46
C VAL A 58 14.26 -3.98 -12.02
N ASN A 59 13.19 -4.79 -11.90
CA ASN A 59 11.88 -4.44 -12.40
C ASN A 59 11.23 -3.36 -11.53
N LEU A 60 10.42 -2.51 -12.15
CA LEU A 60 9.69 -1.45 -11.45
C LEU A 60 8.37 -1.94 -10.81
N TYR A 61 7.97 -3.18 -11.09
CA TYR A 61 6.73 -3.82 -10.62
C TYR A 61 5.47 -2.95 -10.80
N LEU A 62 5.41 -2.19 -11.90
CA LEU A 62 4.34 -1.22 -12.11
C LEU A 62 2.95 -1.86 -12.16
N ALA A 63 2.85 -3.08 -12.70
CA ALA A 63 1.59 -3.80 -12.76
C ALA A 63 1.11 -4.20 -11.36
N GLU A 64 1.99 -4.74 -10.54
CA GLU A 64 1.70 -5.15 -9.16
C GLU A 64 1.37 -3.93 -8.29
N LYS A 65 2.11 -2.83 -8.45
CA LYS A 65 1.83 -1.57 -7.76
C LYS A 65 0.46 -1.02 -8.11
N ARG A 66 0.07 -1.03 -9.39
CA ARG A 66 -1.26 -0.60 -9.83
C ARG A 66 -2.35 -1.47 -9.22
N LYS A 67 -2.24 -2.79 -9.34
CA LYS A 67 -3.20 -3.73 -8.74
C LYS A 67 -3.37 -3.53 -7.24
N ALA A 68 -2.27 -3.31 -6.51
CA ALA A 68 -2.32 -3.06 -5.07
C ALA A 68 -3.02 -1.73 -4.73
N LEU A 69 -2.78 -0.68 -5.52
CA LEU A 69 -3.42 0.62 -5.34
C LEU A 69 -4.91 0.59 -5.72
N GLU A 70 -5.27 -0.10 -6.81
CA GLU A 70 -6.65 -0.32 -7.24
C GLU A 70 -7.44 -1.10 -6.18
N ALA A 71 -6.87 -2.17 -5.63
CA ALA A 71 -7.52 -2.93 -4.55
C ALA A 71 -7.73 -2.07 -3.29
N TRP A 72 -6.76 -1.22 -2.95
CA TRP A 72 -6.91 -0.28 -1.84
C TRP A 72 -7.96 0.80 -2.13
N GLU A 73 -8.00 1.35 -3.34
CA GLU A 73 -9.02 2.31 -3.78
C GLU A 73 -10.42 1.72 -3.66
N ILE A 74 -10.64 0.52 -4.20
CA ILE A 74 -11.94 -0.17 -4.14
C ILE A 74 -12.41 -0.29 -2.69
N LEU A 75 -11.55 -0.81 -1.82
CA LEU A 75 -11.87 -1.01 -0.41
C LEU A 75 -12.10 0.32 0.33
N LEU A 76 -11.33 1.36 -0.02
CA LEU A 76 -11.49 2.68 0.59
C LEU A 76 -12.84 3.29 0.22
N LEU A 77 -13.23 3.20 -1.06
CA LEU A 77 -14.53 3.67 -1.54
C LEU A 77 -15.70 2.92 -0.89
N GLU A 78 -15.55 1.62 -0.63
CA GLU A 78 -16.53 0.85 0.16
C GLU A 78 -16.63 1.36 1.60
N ILE A 79 -15.49 1.61 2.26
CA ILE A 79 -15.44 2.11 3.64
C ILE A 79 -16.11 3.47 3.78
N VAL A 80 -15.94 4.37 2.80
CA VAL A 80 -16.56 5.71 2.83
C VAL A 80 -17.98 5.73 2.26
N GLY A 81 -18.51 4.59 1.81
CA GLY A 81 -19.86 4.48 1.25
C GLY A 81 -20.02 5.07 -0.16
N GLU A 82 -18.91 5.32 -0.86
CA GLU A 82 -18.90 5.80 -2.26
C GLU A 82 -18.94 4.64 -3.28
N ARG A 83 -18.80 3.40 -2.81
CA ARG A 83 -19.02 2.18 -3.58
C ARG A 83 -19.79 1.18 -2.73
N THR A 84 -20.90 0.68 -3.23
CA THR A 84 -21.62 -0.44 -2.62
C THR A 84 -21.22 -1.71 -3.37
N GLU A 85 -21.00 -2.83 -2.66
CA GLU A 85 -20.83 -4.14 -3.29
C GLU A 85 -21.96 -4.36 -4.31
N VAL A 86 -21.60 -4.76 -5.54
CA VAL A 86 -22.56 -5.14 -6.59
C VAL A 86 -22.90 -6.62 -6.45
#